data_AF-A0A3L7PNL2-F1
#
_entry.id   AF-A0A3L7PNL2-F1
#
_cell.length_a   1.000
_cell.length_b   1.000
_cell.length_c   1.000
_cell.angle_alpha   90.00
_cell.angle_beta   90.00
_cell.angle_gamma   90.00
#
_symmetry.space_group_name_H-M   'P 1'
#
loop_
_entity.id
_entity.type
_entity.pdbx_description
1 polymer ?
#
loop_
_entity_poly.entity_id
_entity_poly.type
_entity_poly.pdbx_seq_one_letter_code
_entity_poly.pdbx_strand_id
1 'polypeptide(L)'
;MCMLFIGTTVVCGACARQRPIETADVLTARRDADVAKVQMVTKKLIVDLVEHVAAKQKDFADGKSKIPVTLDVLVVSGGGDWGAFGAGYLKGWNTLPAGPMSMPKFDVVSGVSTGALIAPFIFVGTAESIDQVVSFYRNPQPDMVKSRGLLFFLPANESFAEVPGLERELR
;
A
#
# COMPACT_ATOMS: atom_id res chain seq x y z
N MET A 1 42.58 -41.18 30.31
CA MET A 1 43.30 -39.95 29.92
C MET A 1 42.73 -39.48 28.58
N CYS A 2 42.17 -38.27 28.57
CA CYS A 2 41.69 -37.46 27.44
C CYS A 2 40.74 -38.07 26.39
N MET A 3 39.44 -37.84 26.64
CA MET A 3 38.38 -37.77 25.65
C MET A 3 38.60 -36.51 24.80
N LEU A 4 38.94 -36.66 23.53
CA LEU A 4 39.16 -35.54 22.60
C LEU A 4 37.80 -35.06 22.08
N PHE A 5 37.21 -34.05 22.73
CA PHE A 5 36.08 -33.32 22.18
C PHE A 5 36.56 -32.46 21.00
N ILE A 6 36.28 -32.91 19.78
CA ILE A 6 36.40 -32.08 18.58
C ILE A 6 35.24 -31.08 18.64
N GLY A 7 35.52 -29.90 19.19
CA GLY A 7 34.61 -28.77 19.18
C GLY A 7 34.46 -28.27 17.74
N THR A 8 33.36 -28.64 17.10
CA THR A 8 32.93 -28.03 15.83
C THR A 8 32.49 -26.60 16.12
N THR A 9 33.41 -25.65 15.98
CA THR A 9 33.08 -24.22 15.99
C THR A 9 32.22 -23.94 14.76
N VAL A 10 30.90 -23.94 14.96
CA VAL A 10 29.96 -23.37 13.99
C VAL A 10 30.19 -21.87 14.02
N VAL A 11 31.03 -21.38 13.10
CA VAL A 11 31.12 -19.96 12.79
C VAL A 11 29.79 -19.61 12.11
N CYS A 12 28.79 -19.20 12.92
CA CYS A 12 27.63 -18.48 12.45
C CYS A 12 28.13 -17.13 11.92
N GLY A 13 28.58 -17.10 10.67
CA GLY A 13 28.76 -15.87 9.92
C GLY A 13 27.43 -15.15 9.92
N ALA A 14 27.32 -14.08 10.71
CA ALA A 14 26.15 -13.25 10.76
C ALA A 14 26.00 -12.56 9.39
N CYS A 15 25.23 -13.17 8.49
CA CYS A 15 24.64 -12.47 7.35
C CYS A 15 23.49 -11.56 7.82
N ALA A 16 23.67 -10.86 8.95
CA ALA A 16 22.82 -9.73 9.27
C ALA A 16 23.17 -8.64 8.27
N ARG A 17 22.18 -8.11 7.54
CA ARG A 17 22.38 -6.90 6.72
C ARG A 17 22.93 -5.81 7.64
N GLN A 18 24.22 -5.52 7.52
CA GLN A 18 24.84 -4.44 8.27
C GLN A 18 24.28 -3.14 7.69
N ARG A 19 23.26 -2.56 8.33
CA ARG A 19 22.93 -1.16 8.05
C ARG A 19 24.17 -0.33 8.41
N PRO A 20 24.67 0.51 7.49
CA PRO A 20 25.76 1.42 7.83
C PRO A 20 25.38 2.19 9.09
N ILE A 21 26.26 2.24 10.09
CA ILE A 21 26.04 3.09 11.26
C ILE A 21 26.21 4.53 10.77
N GLU A 22 25.09 5.22 10.55
CA GLU A 22 25.07 6.63 10.21
C GLU A 22 25.18 7.49 11.48
N THR A 23 25.85 8.64 11.38
CA THR A 23 25.96 9.57 12.51
C THR A 23 24.59 10.21 12.82
N ALA A 24 24.40 10.62 14.06
CA ALA A 24 23.15 11.30 14.49
C ALA A 24 22.85 12.54 13.63
N ASP A 25 23.89 13.27 13.19
CA ASP A 25 23.75 14.43 12.31
C ASP A 25 23.19 14.06 10.94
N VAL A 26 23.67 12.97 10.34
CA VAL A 26 23.18 12.48 9.04
C VAL A 26 21.72 12.04 9.15
N LEU A 27 21.36 11.31 10.20
CA LEU A 27 19.99 10.86 10.44
C LEU A 27 19.04 12.05 10.69
N THR A 28 19.49 13.05 11.44
CA THR A 28 18.72 14.27 11.71
C THR A 28 18.51 15.09 10.43
N ALA A 29 19.57 15.29 9.64
CA ALA A 29 19.47 15.97 8.36
C ALA A 29 18.54 15.25 7.38
N ARG A 30 18.59 13.91 7.31
CA ARG A 30 17.68 13.11 6.47
C ARG A 30 16.23 13.26 6.94
N ARG A 31 15.97 13.13 8.25
CA ARG A 31 14.64 13.34 8.82
C ARG A 31 14.10 14.72 8.47
N ASP A 32 14.90 15.77 8.63
CA ASP A 32 14.46 17.14 8.37
C ASP A 32 14.15 17.36 6.89
N ALA A 33 14.94 16.77 5.99
CA ALA A 33 14.67 16.76 4.56
C ALA A 33 13.38 16.00 4.22
N ASP A 34 13.16 14.82 4.82
CA ASP A 34 11.95 14.02 4.63
C ASP A 34 10.71 14.75 5.16
N VAL A 35 10.80 15.39 6.34
CA VAL A 35 9.72 16.22 6.91
C VAL A 35 9.40 17.38 5.98
N ALA A 36 10.40 18.12 5.49
CA ALA A 36 10.18 19.21 4.55
C ALA A 36 9.50 18.72 3.26
N LYS A 37 9.93 17.56 2.74
CA LYS A 37 9.31 16.93 1.56
C LYS A 37 7.86 16.53 1.83
N VAL A 38 7.57 15.88 2.95
CA VAL A 38 6.21 15.49 3.33
C VAL A 38 5.32 16.71 3.50
N GLN A 39 5.81 17.79 4.12
CA GLN A 39 5.09 19.05 4.25
C GLN A 39 4.76 19.68 2.90
N MET A 40 5.73 19.73 1.97
CA MET A 40 5.50 20.25 0.62
C MET A 40 4.47 19.42 -0.14
N VAL A 41 4.60 18.09 -0.13
CA VAL A 41 3.67 17.17 -0.81
C VAL A 41 2.27 17.29 -0.20
N THR A 42 2.16 17.28 1.12
CA THR A 42 0.88 17.37 1.82
C THR A 42 0.18 18.70 1.53
N LYS A 43 0.93 19.82 1.58
CA LYS A 43 0.39 21.13 1.25
C LYS A 43 -0.12 21.16 -0.19
N LYS A 44 0.66 20.63 -1.14
CA LYS A 44 0.25 20.57 -2.55
C LYS A 44 -1.03 19.76 -2.71
N LEU A 45 -1.10 18.56 -2.12
CA LEU A 45 -2.28 17.70 -2.20
C LEU A 45 -3.54 18.38 -1.65
N ILE A 46 -3.43 19.10 -0.53
CA ILE A 46 -4.55 19.84 0.04
C ILE A 46 -5.01 20.96 -0.90
N VAL A 47 -4.07 21.72 -1.48
CA VAL A 47 -4.40 22.80 -2.41
C VAL A 47 -5.07 22.24 -3.66
N ASP A 48 -4.51 21.21 -4.28
CA ASP A 48 -5.08 20.56 -5.47
C ASP A 48 -6.51 20.06 -5.19
N LEU A 49 -6.74 19.46 -4.01
CA LEU A 49 -8.06 18.97 -3.61
C LEU A 49 -9.06 20.12 -3.43
N VAL A 50 -8.66 21.21 -2.77
CA VAL A 50 -9.52 22.38 -2.59
C VAL A 50 -9.87 23.01 -3.94
N GLU A 51 -8.90 23.15 -4.84
CA GLU A 51 -9.13 23.67 -6.20
C GLU A 51 -10.09 22.79 -7.00
N HIS A 52 -9.93 21.47 -6.92
CA HIS A 52 -10.81 20.51 -7.57
C HIS A 52 -12.25 20.58 -7.05
N VAL A 53 -12.44 20.63 -5.73
CA VAL A 53 -13.78 20.79 -5.12
C VAL A 53 -14.39 22.15 -5.46
N ALA A 54 -13.59 23.22 -5.47
CA ALA A 54 -14.04 24.55 -5.88
C ALA A 54 -14.50 24.58 -7.35
N ALA A 55 -13.81 23.87 -8.24
CA ALA A 55 -14.22 23.71 -9.64
C ALA A 55 -15.55 22.97 -9.76
N LYS A 56 -15.74 21.86 -9.02
CA LYS A 56 -17.04 21.17 -8.94
C LYS A 56 -18.15 22.11 -8.46
N GLN A 57 -17.88 22.93 -7.44
CA GLN A 57 -18.84 23.90 -6.89
C GLN A 57 -19.23 24.96 -7.90
N LYS A 58 -18.27 25.46 -8.69
CA LYS A 58 -18.53 26.38 -9.77
C LYS A 58 -19.43 25.76 -10.84
N ASP A 59 -19.14 24.53 -11.27
CA ASP A 59 -19.96 23.83 -12.27
C ASP A 59 -21.39 23.56 -11.79
N PHE A 60 -21.60 23.32 -10.50
CA PHE A 60 -22.93 23.23 -9.89
C PHE A 60 -23.65 24.60 -9.87
N ALA A 61 -22.97 25.66 -9.44
CA ALA A 61 -23.54 27.02 -9.42
C ALA A 61 -23.89 27.53 -10.84
N ASP A 62 -23.09 27.19 -11.84
CA ASP A 62 -23.31 27.50 -13.25
C ASP A 62 -24.39 26.60 -13.89
N GLY A 63 -25.00 25.68 -13.14
CA GLY A 63 -26.08 24.79 -13.59
C GLY A 63 -25.64 23.65 -14.52
N LYS A 64 -24.33 23.41 -14.68
CA LYS A 64 -23.79 22.32 -15.50
C LYS A 64 -23.93 20.96 -14.83
N SER A 65 -23.94 20.92 -13.49
CA SER A 65 -24.28 19.74 -12.70
C SER A 65 -25.61 19.96 -11.98
N LYS A 66 -26.48 18.93 -12.00
CA LYS A 66 -27.72 18.90 -11.20
C LYS A 66 -27.53 18.21 -9.85
N ILE A 67 -26.36 17.63 -9.62
CA ILE A 67 -26.04 16.89 -8.39
C ILE A 67 -25.28 17.83 -7.45
N PRO A 68 -25.71 17.97 -6.18
CA PRO A 68 -24.98 18.74 -5.17
C PRO A 68 -23.52 18.28 -5.08
N VAL A 69 -22.61 19.22 -4.85
CA VAL A 69 -21.18 18.90 -4.77
C VAL A 69 -20.89 18.06 -3.53
N THR A 70 -20.29 16.89 -3.76
CA THR A 70 -19.79 15.98 -2.73
C THR A 70 -18.26 15.88 -2.79
N LEU A 71 -17.68 15.50 -1.66
CA LEU A 71 -16.31 15.00 -1.59
C LEU A 71 -16.39 13.48 -1.44
N ASP A 72 -16.04 12.75 -2.49
CA ASP A 72 -16.19 11.30 -2.52
C ASP A 72 -14.92 10.62 -2.01
N VAL A 73 -14.99 10.08 -0.78
CA VAL A 73 -13.84 9.47 -0.09
C VAL A 73 -14.06 7.97 0.09
N LEU A 74 -13.08 7.18 -0.32
CA LEU A 74 -13.04 5.74 -0.07
C LEU A 74 -11.88 5.38 0.86
N VAL A 75 -12.17 4.56 1.88
CA VAL A 75 -11.16 4.04 2.81
C VAL A 75 -11.22 2.52 2.80
N VAL A 76 -10.12 1.88 2.41
CA VAL A 76 -10.03 0.43 2.24
C VAL A 76 -9.22 -0.18 3.38
N SER A 77 -9.82 -1.11 4.12
CA SER A 77 -9.18 -1.76 5.25
C SER A 77 -8.04 -2.70 4.84
N GLY A 78 -7.25 -3.10 5.84
CA GLY A 78 -6.36 -4.25 5.75
C GLY A 78 -7.14 -5.58 5.74
N GLY A 79 -6.40 -6.68 5.62
CA GLY A 79 -7.00 -8.01 5.62
C GLY A 79 -6.21 -9.11 4.89
N GLY A 80 -5.03 -8.84 4.35
CA GLY A 80 -4.26 -9.88 3.64
C GLY A 80 -5.02 -10.48 2.46
N ASP A 81 -5.17 -11.80 2.44
CA ASP A 81 -5.89 -12.55 1.40
C ASP A 81 -7.40 -12.25 1.36
N TRP A 82 -8.00 -11.79 2.46
CA TRP A 82 -9.38 -11.29 2.49
C TRP A 82 -9.60 -10.05 1.60
N GLY A 83 -8.53 -9.43 1.10
CA GLY A 83 -8.59 -8.44 0.03
C GLY A 83 -9.33 -8.94 -1.22
N ALA A 84 -9.41 -10.26 -1.43
CA ALA A 84 -10.21 -10.88 -2.49
C ALA A 84 -11.70 -10.50 -2.42
N PHE A 85 -12.26 -10.38 -1.22
CA PHE A 85 -13.64 -9.90 -1.03
C PHE A 85 -13.78 -8.46 -1.50
N GLY A 86 -12.87 -7.58 -1.09
CA GLY A 86 -12.84 -6.19 -1.51
C GLY A 86 -12.73 -6.06 -3.03
N ALA A 87 -11.82 -6.81 -3.65
CA ALA A 87 -11.65 -6.85 -5.10
C ALA A 87 -12.93 -7.27 -5.84
N GLY A 88 -13.58 -8.33 -5.36
CA GLY A 88 -14.86 -8.81 -5.92
C GLY A 88 -15.99 -7.81 -5.76
N TYR A 89 -16.10 -7.18 -4.58
CA TYR A 89 -17.07 -6.13 -4.31
C TYR A 89 -16.90 -4.95 -5.27
N LEU A 90 -15.67 -4.47 -5.43
CA LEU A 90 -15.34 -3.34 -6.32
C LEU A 90 -15.64 -3.68 -7.78
N LYS A 91 -15.34 -4.91 -8.22
CA LYS A 91 -15.72 -5.37 -9.55
C LYS A 91 -17.22 -5.32 -9.77
N GLY A 92 -18.01 -5.81 -8.80
CA GLY A 92 -19.47 -5.72 -8.86
C GLY A 92 -19.95 -4.27 -8.88
N TRP A 93 -19.43 -3.43 -7.99
CA TRP A 93 -19.82 -2.02 -7.90
C TRP A 93 -19.54 -1.24 -9.19
N ASN A 94 -18.41 -1.52 -9.84
CA ASN A 94 -18.03 -0.91 -11.12
C ASN A 94 -18.96 -1.32 -12.29
N THR A 95 -19.74 -2.39 -12.17
CA THR A 95 -20.72 -2.80 -13.20
C THR A 95 -22.09 -2.14 -13.06
N LEU A 96 -22.34 -1.42 -11.95
CA LEU A 96 -23.63 -0.77 -11.75
C LEU A 96 -23.84 0.32 -12.80
N PRO A 97 -25.06 0.42 -13.38
CA PRO A 97 -25.38 1.47 -14.34
C PRO A 97 -25.30 2.85 -13.67
N ALA A 98 -25.01 3.88 -14.47
CA ALA A 98 -24.96 5.25 -14.00
C ALA A 98 -26.23 5.63 -13.24
N GLY A 99 -26.07 6.11 -12.01
CA GLY A 99 -27.18 6.44 -11.13
C GLY A 99 -26.74 6.66 -9.69
N PRO A 100 -27.69 6.82 -8.76
CA PRO A 100 -27.36 7.12 -7.35
C PRO A 100 -26.49 6.07 -6.66
N MET A 101 -26.50 4.82 -7.16
CA MET A 101 -25.72 3.71 -6.62
C MET A 101 -24.44 3.41 -7.42
N SER A 102 -24.21 4.05 -8.57
CA SER A 102 -22.99 3.81 -9.36
C SER A 102 -21.76 4.25 -8.58
N MET A 103 -20.66 3.51 -8.74
CA MET A 103 -19.40 3.88 -8.12
C MET A 103 -18.97 5.28 -8.60
N PRO A 104 -18.80 6.26 -7.70
CA PRO A 104 -18.38 7.60 -8.08
C PRO A 104 -16.91 7.60 -8.48
N LYS A 105 -16.48 8.67 -9.15
CA LYS A 105 -15.06 8.98 -9.26
C LYS A 105 -14.62 9.58 -7.92
N PHE A 106 -13.85 8.80 -7.16
CA PHE A 106 -13.39 9.21 -5.85
C PHE A 106 -12.38 10.36 -5.94
N ASP A 107 -12.52 11.33 -5.04
CA ASP A 107 -11.57 12.43 -4.87
C ASP A 107 -10.40 12.00 -3.98
N VAL A 108 -10.65 11.07 -3.05
CA VAL A 108 -9.64 10.50 -2.16
C VAL A 108 -9.88 9.00 -2.03
N VAL A 109 -8.83 8.21 -2.28
CA VAL A 109 -8.81 6.79 -1.92
C VAL A 109 -7.61 6.55 -1.01
N SER A 110 -7.85 5.95 0.15
CA SER A 110 -6.81 5.55 1.07
C SER A 110 -6.99 4.09 1.48
N GLY A 111 -5.94 3.48 1.99
CA GLY A 111 -6.07 2.16 2.59
C GLY A 111 -4.86 1.75 3.41
N VAL A 112 -5.00 0.61 4.09
CA VAL A 112 -3.97 0.05 4.97
C VAL A 112 -3.67 -1.38 4.52
N SER A 113 -2.40 -1.79 4.52
CA SER A 113 -1.98 -3.14 4.15
C SER A 113 -2.53 -3.53 2.76
N THR A 114 -3.34 -4.58 2.67
CA THR A 114 -4.02 -4.99 1.42
C THR A 114 -4.82 -3.85 0.79
N GLY A 115 -5.46 -3.00 1.60
CA GLY A 115 -6.19 -1.84 1.10
C GLY A 115 -5.28 -0.77 0.49
N ALA A 116 -4.05 -0.62 0.99
CA ALA A 116 -3.06 0.28 0.40
C ALA A 116 -2.57 -0.22 -0.97
N LEU A 117 -2.52 -1.55 -1.17
CA LEU A 117 -2.20 -2.15 -2.47
C LEU A 117 -3.32 -1.93 -3.49
N ILE A 118 -4.58 -2.05 -3.04
CA ILE A 118 -5.76 -1.93 -3.90
C ILE A 118 -6.07 -0.47 -4.24
N ALA A 119 -5.87 0.46 -3.30
CA ALA A 119 -6.29 1.87 -3.38
C ALA A 119 -5.91 2.58 -4.71
N PRO A 120 -4.67 2.48 -5.23
CA PRO A 120 -4.29 3.14 -6.48
C PRO A 120 -5.13 2.69 -7.68
N PHE A 121 -5.48 1.41 -7.75
CA PHE A 121 -6.27 0.85 -8.85
C PHE A 121 -7.73 1.31 -8.80
N ILE A 122 -8.30 1.46 -7.60
CA ILE A 122 -9.63 2.04 -7.44
C ILE A 122 -9.64 3.52 -7.79
N PHE A 123 -8.58 4.25 -7.41
CA PHE A 123 -8.45 5.66 -7.73
C PHE A 123 -8.42 5.89 -9.25
N VAL A 124 -7.74 5.03 -10.00
CA VAL A 124 -7.81 5.00 -11.47
C VAL A 124 -9.21 4.62 -11.95
N GLY A 125 -9.81 3.60 -11.35
CA GLY A 125 -11.23 3.26 -11.48
C GLY A 125 -11.67 2.76 -12.86
N THR A 126 -10.76 2.30 -13.72
CA THR A 126 -11.13 1.69 -15.00
C THR A 126 -11.49 0.21 -14.80
N ALA A 127 -12.23 -0.37 -15.75
CA ALA A 127 -12.56 -1.80 -15.68
C ALA A 127 -11.28 -2.66 -15.64
N GLU A 128 -10.25 -2.26 -16.40
CA GLU A 128 -8.95 -2.93 -16.47
C GLU A 128 -8.19 -2.83 -15.15
N SER A 129 -8.18 -1.66 -14.48
CA SER A 129 -7.49 -1.51 -13.20
C SER A 129 -8.15 -2.36 -12.11
N ILE A 130 -9.49 -2.41 -12.10
CA ILE A 130 -10.24 -3.27 -11.17
C ILE A 130 -10.01 -4.77 -11.49
N ASP A 131 -9.97 -5.15 -12.77
CA ASP A 131 -9.70 -6.52 -13.17
C ASP A 131 -8.27 -6.97 -12.84
N GLN A 132 -7.28 -6.07 -12.88
CA GLN A 132 -5.92 -6.36 -12.41
C GLN A 132 -5.91 -6.73 -10.92
N VAL A 133 -6.60 -5.95 -10.08
CA VAL A 133 -6.74 -6.27 -8.66
C VAL A 133 -7.43 -7.63 -8.48
N VAL A 134 -8.54 -7.88 -9.17
CA VAL A 134 -9.25 -9.16 -9.09
C VAL A 134 -8.36 -10.32 -9.53
N SER A 135 -7.58 -10.15 -10.60
CA SER A 135 -6.65 -11.18 -11.09
C SER A 135 -5.56 -11.49 -10.05
N PHE A 136 -5.00 -10.45 -9.41
CA PHE A 136 -3.99 -10.59 -8.37
C PHE A 136 -4.48 -11.46 -7.21
N TYR A 137 -5.69 -11.23 -6.70
CA TYR A 137 -6.25 -12.04 -5.60
C TYR A 137 -6.79 -13.41 -6.04
N ARG A 138 -7.16 -13.58 -7.31
CA ARG A 138 -7.64 -14.87 -7.83
C ARG A 138 -6.53 -15.86 -8.15
N ASN A 139 -5.34 -15.37 -8.47
CA ASN A 139 -4.21 -16.19 -8.92
C ASN A 139 -2.98 -16.02 -7.99
N PRO A 140 -3.12 -16.23 -6.67
CA PRO A 140 -2.00 -16.05 -5.75
C PRO A 140 -0.90 -17.07 -6.04
N GLN A 141 0.33 -16.60 -6.17
CA GLN A 141 1.48 -17.49 -6.28
C GLN A 141 1.87 -18.03 -4.89
N PRO A 142 2.43 -19.25 -4.80
CA PRO A 142 2.81 -19.84 -3.52
C PRO A 142 3.93 -19.06 -2.79
N ASP A 143 4.61 -18.15 -3.49
CA ASP A 143 5.68 -17.33 -2.95
C ASP A 143 5.27 -15.90 -2.57
N MET A 144 3.97 -15.59 -2.56
CA MET A 144 3.46 -14.27 -2.20
C MET A 144 3.88 -13.84 -0.78
N VAL A 145 3.79 -14.76 0.18
CA VAL A 145 4.28 -14.57 1.56
C VAL A 145 4.96 -15.86 2.03
N LYS A 146 6.23 -15.78 2.40
CA LYS A 146 7.02 -16.90 2.93
C LYS A 146 7.39 -16.63 4.38
N SER A 147 6.86 -17.44 5.31
CA SER A 147 7.27 -17.37 6.71
C SER A 147 8.75 -17.76 6.87
N ARG A 148 9.47 -17.09 7.77
CA ARG A 148 10.85 -17.44 8.13
C ARG A 148 10.96 -18.61 9.14
N GLY A 149 9.85 -19.28 9.43
CA GLY A 149 9.80 -20.45 10.30
C GLY A 149 9.99 -20.12 11.78
N LEU A 150 10.31 -21.15 12.58
CA LEU A 150 10.35 -21.06 14.05
C LEU A 150 11.39 -20.04 14.58
N LEU A 151 12.46 -19.80 13.83
CA LEU A 151 13.55 -18.91 14.21
C LEU A 151 13.43 -17.51 13.60
N PHE A 152 12.21 -17.09 13.21
CA PHE A 152 11.99 -15.76 12.62
C PHE A 152 12.48 -14.61 13.52
N PHE A 153 12.50 -14.81 14.85
CA PHE A 153 12.87 -13.78 15.83
C PHE A 153 14.39 -13.58 15.98
N LEU A 154 15.23 -14.37 15.29
CA LEU A 154 16.68 -14.19 15.35
C LEU A 154 17.08 -12.80 14.85
N PRO A 155 18.11 -12.15 15.43
CA PRO A 155 18.47 -10.76 15.13
C PRO A 155 18.82 -10.44 13.67
N ALA A 156 19.15 -11.46 12.87
CA ALA A 156 19.45 -11.31 11.46
C ALA A 156 18.20 -11.13 10.57
N ASN A 157 17.00 -11.44 11.07
CA ASN A 157 15.75 -11.32 10.34
C ASN A 157 15.10 -9.96 10.58
N GLU A 158 14.80 -9.22 9.50
CA GLU A 158 14.18 -7.89 9.59
C GLU A 158 12.66 -7.93 9.81
N SER A 159 12.02 -9.07 9.52
CA SER A 159 10.57 -9.23 9.60
C SER A 159 10.14 -10.69 9.80
N PHE A 160 8.87 -10.89 10.17
CA PHE A 160 8.27 -12.22 10.37
C PHE A 160 8.25 -13.08 9.09
N ALA A 161 8.11 -12.44 7.93
CA ALA A 161 7.97 -13.11 6.64
C ALA A 161 8.65 -12.33 5.50
N GLU A 162 9.01 -13.07 4.45
CA GLU A 162 9.45 -12.56 3.16
C GLU A 162 8.27 -12.45 2.22
N VAL A 163 8.32 -11.50 1.28
CA VAL A 163 7.25 -11.27 0.32
C VAL A 163 7.78 -11.22 -1.12
N PRO A 164 8.57 -12.23 -1.57
CA PRO A 164 9.25 -12.17 -2.87
C PRO A 164 8.26 -12.16 -4.04
N GLY A 165 7.11 -12.84 -3.90
CA GLY A 165 6.03 -12.78 -4.89
C GLY A 165 5.43 -11.39 -4.99
N LEU A 166 5.15 -10.74 -3.84
CA LEU A 166 4.59 -9.40 -3.81
C LEU A 166 5.56 -8.35 -4.37
N GLU A 167 6.85 -8.42 -4.01
CA GLU A 167 7.87 -7.51 -4.55
C GLU A 167 8.03 -7.63 -6.07
N ARG A 168 7.84 -8.83 -6.62
CA ARG A 168 7.89 -9.06 -8.06
C ARG A 168 6.69 -8.44 -8.79
N GLU A 169 5.50 -8.51 -8.20
CA GLU A 169 4.26 -7.99 -8.80
C GLU A 169 4.18 -6.45 -8.74
N LEU A 170 4.85 -5.82 -7.78
CA LEU A 170 4.79 -4.36 -7.54
C LEU A 170 5.93 -3.56 -8.18
N ARG A 171 6.92 -4.22 -8.80
CA ARG A 171 8.04 -3.57 -9.50
C ARG A 171 7.72 -3.34 -10.97
#